data_AF-A0AA85JZT8-F1
#
_entry.id   AF-A0AA85JZT8-F1
#
_cell.length_a   1.000
_cell.length_b   1.000
_cell.length_c   1.000
_cell.angle_alpha   90.00
_cell.angle_beta   90.00
_cell.angle_gamma   90.00
#
_symmetry.space_group_name_H-M   'P 1'
#
loop_
_entity.id
_entity.type
_entity.pdbx_description
1 polymer ?
#
loop_
_entity_poly.entity_id
_entity_poly.type
_entity_poly.pdbx_seq_one_letter_code
_entity_poly.pdbx_strand_id
1 'polypeptide(L)'
;MFLIVVYVDRVVKFDVSEQWDVLFLKQRVCQDLEIDADIHYLSLETSFGQEVMKEEAKLVDFGLMPNCRVYVNKRQSKERKIIFCYECEDVHYSSVSVGSPSDPSIYNNGSLGSGGDCSSTETLLESSCPVSAKHKPVVYLKHVKQNCNRTECAACSSPEVELLFSFCDSEDHSICTECFKKYAKEYFDAGMFQFVENIGYTIGCPAGCPASFLTDPHHFRLLGPEFYSHYKEQSVKRYLVLKGGTFCPSCGLDWQVTNSDVTLPCDWHLCVPPLGCASLFCSSCGWHCKFMNSSPQNDPVKCLCEGRSYPLTQSSSSACNSVWKSLKLTTDDRESRKCISETCHPCPRCKSPTQKFGGCNHIHCSLCGLDWCWVCCDIWTGQCISSHWL
;
A
#
# COMPACT_ATOMS: atom_id res chain seq x y z
N MET A 1 -7.20 -45.65 17.57
CA MET A 1 -5.91 -45.41 18.26
C MET A 1 -5.89 -43.97 18.71
N PHE A 2 -5.08 -43.64 19.72
CA PHE A 2 -4.92 -42.25 20.12
C PHE A 2 -3.70 -41.60 19.46
N LEU A 3 -3.87 -40.39 18.94
CA LEU A 3 -2.79 -39.50 18.47
C LEU A 3 -2.63 -38.33 19.43
N ILE A 4 -1.43 -37.75 19.51
CA ILE A 4 -1.18 -36.50 20.22
C ILE A 4 -1.10 -35.38 19.17
N VAL A 5 -2.12 -34.55 19.08
CA VAL A 5 -2.16 -33.42 18.17
C VAL A 5 -1.55 -32.20 18.85
N VAL A 6 -0.57 -31.58 18.22
CA VAL A 6 0.14 -30.40 18.71
C VAL A 6 -0.15 -29.21 17.80
N TYR A 7 -0.64 -28.12 18.38
CA TYR A 7 -0.89 -26.85 17.68
C TYR A 7 -0.45 -25.68 18.54
N VAL A 8 0.63 -25.00 18.14
CA VAL A 8 1.24 -23.91 18.91
C VAL A 8 1.53 -24.38 20.35
N ASP A 9 0.80 -23.87 21.35
CA ASP A 9 0.95 -24.25 22.77
C ASP A 9 -0.13 -25.24 23.24
N ARG A 10 -1.01 -25.71 22.34
CA ARG A 10 -2.08 -26.66 22.65
C ARG A 10 -1.65 -28.08 22.29
N VAL A 11 -1.93 -29.01 23.20
CA VAL A 11 -1.72 -30.44 22.99
C VAL A 11 -3.02 -31.18 23.31
N VAL A 12 -3.58 -31.84 22.30
CA VAL A 12 -4.88 -32.52 22.40
C VAL A 12 -4.71 -34.00 22.06
N LYS A 13 -5.30 -34.88 22.87
CA LYS A 13 -5.33 -36.32 22.60
C LYS A 13 -6.56 -36.63 21.76
N PHE A 14 -6.34 -37.21 20.58
CA PHE A 14 -7.40 -37.44 19.59
C PHE A 14 -7.60 -38.93 19.34
N ASP A 15 -8.84 -39.42 19.40
CA ASP A 15 -9.14 -40.80 18.97
C ASP A 15 -9.36 -40.84 17.45
N VAL A 16 -8.70 -41.81 16.81
CA VAL A 16 -8.55 -41.86 15.36
C VAL A 16 -8.64 -43.30 14.88
N SER A 17 -9.34 -43.51 13.76
CA SER A 17 -9.31 -44.78 13.04
C SER A 17 -8.22 -44.75 11.96
N GLU A 18 -7.41 -45.81 11.86
CA GLU A 18 -6.37 -45.96 10.83
C GLU A 18 -6.92 -45.96 9.40
N GLN A 19 -8.23 -46.19 9.23
CA GLN A 19 -8.93 -46.22 7.95
C GLN A 19 -9.31 -44.82 7.44
N TRP A 20 -9.19 -43.79 8.28
CA TRP A 20 -9.44 -42.41 7.88
C TRP A 20 -8.40 -41.94 6.86
N ASP A 21 -8.81 -41.01 6.01
CA ASP A 21 -7.87 -40.19 5.26
C ASP A 21 -7.42 -38.99 6.10
N VAL A 22 -6.32 -38.40 5.66
CA VAL A 22 -5.71 -37.23 6.33
C VAL A 22 -6.66 -36.02 6.25
N LEU A 23 -7.43 -35.87 5.18
CA LEU A 23 -8.40 -34.78 5.04
C LEU A 23 -9.45 -34.80 6.15
N PHE A 24 -10.05 -35.97 6.41
CA PHE A 24 -11.05 -36.12 7.45
C PHE A 24 -10.47 -35.89 8.85
N LEU A 25 -9.27 -36.42 9.12
CA LEU A 25 -8.56 -36.14 10.36
C LEU A 25 -8.32 -34.64 10.54
N LYS A 26 -7.83 -33.95 9.48
CA LYS A 26 -7.58 -32.50 9.50
C LYS A 26 -8.86 -31.73 9.80
N GLN A 27 -9.97 -32.01 9.11
CA GLN A 27 -11.26 -31.35 9.34
C GLN A 27 -11.71 -31.53 10.79
N ARG A 28 -11.62 -32.75 11.32
CA ARG A 28 -12.11 -33.08 12.64
C ARG A 28 -11.24 -32.47 13.76
N VAL A 29 -9.93 -32.43 13.58
CA VAL A 29 -8.96 -31.74 14.45
C VAL A 29 -9.17 -30.22 14.42
N CYS A 30 -9.32 -29.64 13.23
CA CYS A 30 -9.52 -28.20 13.08
C CYS A 30 -10.85 -27.75 13.70
N GLN A 31 -11.90 -28.56 13.57
CA GLN A 31 -13.19 -28.34 14.24
C GLN A 31 -13.05 -28.34 15.78
N ASP A 32 -12.25 -29.25 16.34
CA ASP A 32 -12.04 -29.36 17.79
C ASP A 32 -11.18 -28.21 18.35
N LEU A 33 -10.23 -27.75 17.55
CA LEU A 33 -9.35 -26.62 17.89
C LEU A 33 -9.97 -25.25 17.59
N GLU A 34 -11.15 -25.20 16.97
CA GLU A 34 -11.81 -23.99 16.47
C GLU A 34 -10.94 -23.16 15.50
N ILE A 35 -10.27 -23.84 14.58
CA ILE A 35 -9.40 -23.22 13.55
C ILE A 35 -9.86 -23.55 12.14
N ASP A 36 -9.51 -22.70 11.17
CA ASP A 36 -9.87 -22.88 9.76
C ASP A 36 -9.06 -24.02 9.10
N ALA A 37 -9.74 -25.06 8.64
CA ALA A 37 -9.11 -26.24 8.03
C ALA A 37 -8.48 -25.96 6.65
N ASP A 38 -8.89 -24.92 5.94
CA ASP A 38 -8.41 -24.61 4.59
C ASP A 38 -7.01 -23.97 4.61
N ILE A 39 -6.69 -23.28 5.71
CA ILE A 39 -5.40 -22.62 5.92
C ILE A 39 -4.43 -23.43 6.78
N HIS A 40 -4.75 -24.68 7.15
CA HIS A 40 -3.87 -25.55 7.93
C HIS A 40 -3.52 -26.85 7.19
N TYR A 41 -2.44 -27.51 7.63
CA TYR A 41 -2.01 -28.84 7.17
C TYR A 41 -1.45 -29.66 8.33
N LEU A 42 -1.43 -30.99 8.17
CA LEU A 42 -0.90 -31.91 9.18
C LEU A 42 0.49 -32.38 8.78
N SER A 43 1.36 -32.59 9.77
CA SER A 43 2.70 -33.14 9.57
C SER A 43 3.12 -34.05 10.71
N LEU A 44 4.06 -34.95 10.42
CA LEU A 44 4.67 -35.88 11.37
C LEU A 44 6.13 -35.52 11.58
N GLU A 45 6.63 -35.78 12.77
CA GLU A 45 8.07 -35.69 13.06
C GLU A 45 8.73 -37.02 12.74
N THR A 46 9.65 -37.00 11.79
CA THR A 46 10.43 -38.16 11.35
C THR A 46 11.91 -37.96 11.70
N SER A 47 12.70 -39.02 11.61
CA SER A 47 14.17 -38.95 11.80
C SER A 47 14.88 -38.01 10.82
N PHE A 48 14.22 -37.64 9.72
CA PHE A 48 14.77 -36.77 8.67
C PHE A 48 14.13 -35.37 8.65
N GLY A 49 13.32 -35.03 9.67
CA GLY A 49 12.61 -33.75 9.77
C GLY A 49 11.08 -33.92 9.74
N GLN A 50 10.35 -32.83 9.45
CA GLN A 50 8.89 -32.89 9.36
C GLN A 50 8.42 -33.40 7.99
N GLU A 51 7.59 -34.43 8.01
CA GLU A 51 6.92 -34.97 6.81
C GLU A 51 5.48 -34.44 6.73
N VAL A 52 5.11 -33.82 5.61
CA VAL A 52 3.75 -33.32 5.38
C VAL A 52 2.83 -34.47 4.99
N MET A 53 1.71 -34.61 5.69
CA MET A 53 0.70 -35.62 5.40
C MET A 53 -0.20 -35.15 4.25
N LYS A 54 -0.20 -35.89 3.13
CA LYS A 54 -1.05 -35.59 1.97
C LYS A 54 -2.52 -35.89 2.29
N GLU A 55 -3.42 -34.99 1.90
CA GLU A 55 -4.84 -35.03 2.30
C GLU A 55 -5.59 -36.25 1.73
N GLU A 56 -5.20 -36.71 0.54
CA GLU A 56 -5.74 -37.88 -0.15
C GLU A 56 -5.19 -39.23 0.38
N ALA A 57 -4.14 -39.21 1.21
CA ALA A 57 -3.52 -40.43 1.72
C ALA A 57 -4.29 -41.00 2.92
N LYS A 58 -4.16 -42.31 3.15
CA LYS A 58 -4.74 -42.97 4.31
C LYS A 58 -3.77 -42.90 5.49
N LEU A 59 -4.31 -42.85 6.71
CA LEU A 59 -3.46 -42.80 7.91
C LEU A 59 -2.59 -44.04 8.08
N VAL A 60 -3.07 -45.21 7.63
CA VAL A 60 -2.29 -46.45 7.62
C VAL A 60 -1.01 -46.34 6.78
N ASP A 61 -0.98 -45.49 5.75
CA ASP A 61 0.18 -45.33 4.87
C ASP A 61 1.38 -44.67 5.59
N PHE A 62 1.13 -43.99 6.71
CA PHE A 62 2.14 -43.29 7.50
C PHE A 62 2.70 -44.12 8.67
N GLY A 63 2.25 -45.37 8.86
CA GLY A 63 2.78 -46.25 9.91
C GLY A 63 2.65 -45.69 11.33
N LEU A 64 1.55 -44.97 11.62
CA LEU A 64 1.36 -44.27 12.89
C LEU A 64 1.36 -45.23 14.09
N MET A 65 2.14 -44.90 15.11
CA MET A 65 2.15 -45.61 16.40
C MET A 65 1.20 -44.94 17.40
N PRO A 66 0.64 -45.68 18.38
CA PRO A 66 -0.16 -45.08 19.44
C PRO A 66 0.58 -43.97 20.18
N ASN A 67 -0.09 -42.83 20.35
CA ASN A 67 0.41 -41.59 20.94
C ASN A 67 1.55 -40.90 20.15
N CYS A 68 1.71 -41.19 18.86
CA CYS A 68 2.61 -40.41 18.02
C CYS A 68 2.11 -38.95 17.91
N ARG A 69 3.05 -38.03 17.73
CA ARG A 69 2.76 -36.60 17.63
C ARG A 69 2.44 -36.21 16.19
N VAL A 70 1.29 -35.58 16.00
CA VAL A 70 0.88 -34.95 14.74
C VAL A 70 0.85 -33.46 14.98
N TYR A 71 1.54 -32.70 14.14
CA TYR A 71 1.62 -31.25 14.25
C TYR A 71 0.64 -30.61 13.26
N VAL A 72 -0.19 -29.70 13.75
CA VAL A 72 -1.04 -28.83 12.93
C VAL A 72 -0.25 -27.57 12.64
N ASN A 73 0.00 -27.31 11.36
CA ASN A 73 0.75 -26.15 10.92
C ASN A 73 -0.15 -25.25 10.08
N LYS A 74 -0.04 -23.94 10.26
CA LYS A 74 -0.67 -23.00 9.34
C LYS A 74 0.06 -23.09 8.01
N ARG A 75 -0.66 -23.29 6.92
CA ARG A 75 -0.17 -23.05 5.57
C ARG A 75 0.30 -21.60 5.57
N GLN A 76 1.61 -21.37 5.59
CA GLN A 76 2.12 -20.11 5.10
C GLN A 76 1.59 -20.04 3.67
N SER A 77 0.65 -19.12 3.41
CA SER A 77 0.34 -18.74 2.04
C SER A 77 1.71 -18.53 1.41
N LYS A 78 2.06 -19.33 0.40
CA LYS A 78 3.22 -18.99 -0.43
C LYS A 78 2.84 -17.63 -0.99
N GLU A 79 3.28 -16.55 -0.33
CA GLU A 79 3.00 -15.20 -0.78
C GLU A 79 3.52 -15.16 -2.20
N ARG A 80 2.58 -15.20 -3.15
CA ARG A 80 2.94 -15.16 -4.56
C ARG A 80 3.58 -13.80 -4.73
N LYS A 81 4.89 -13.78 -4.90
CA LYS A 81 5.66 -12.55 -5.04
C LYS A 81 4.98 -11.71 -6.11
N ILE A 82 4.49 -10.53 -5.74
CA ILE A 82 3.87 -9.61 -6.68
C ILE A 82 4.98 -8.86 -7.37
N ILE A 83 4.97 -8.85 -8.69
CA ILE A 83 6.01 -8.27 -9.53
C ILE A 83 5.42 -7.24 -10.48
N PHE A 84 6.24 -6.27 -10.86
CA PHE A 84 5.99 -5.41 -12.01
C PHE A 84 6.83 -5.87 -13.19
N CYS A 85 6.19 -6.11 -14.34
CA CYS A 85 6.87 -6.47 -15.58
C CYS A 85 6.97 -5.25 -16.49
N TYR A 86 8.20 -4.87 -16.88
CA TYR A 86 8.41 -3.67 -17.70
C TYR A 86 7.92 -3.83 -19.15
N GLU A 87 7.95 -5.05 -19.69
CA GLU A 87 7.46 -5.34 -21.04
C GLU A 87 5.94 -5.42 -21.11
N CYS A 88 5.29 -5.92 -20.05
CA CYS A 88 3.83 -5.94 -19.98
C CYS A 88 3.24 -4.59 -19.53
N GLU A 89 4.07 -3.75 -18.92
CA GLU A 89 3.66 -2.54 -18.18
C GLU A 89 2.57 -2.81 -17.12
N ASP A 90 2.61 -3.99 -16.50
CA ASP A 90 1.55 -4.45 -15.59
C ASP A 90 2.09 -5.25 -14.40
N VAL A 91 1.22 -5.40 -13.39
CA VAL A 91 1.46 -6.15 -12.16
C VAL A 91 1.04 -7.61 -12.33
N HIS A 92 1.89 -8.53 -11.91
CA HIS A 92 1.61 -9.95 -11.98
C HIS A 92 2.00 -10.68 -10.70
N TYR A 93 1.42 -11.85 -10.50
CA TYR A 93 1.98 -12.84 -9.58
C TYR A 93 3.16 -13.53 -10.27
N SER A 94 4.31 -13.58 -9.61
CA SER A 94 5.50 -14.26 -10.10
C SER A 94 5.22 -15.74 -10.35
N SER A 95 5.65 -16.24 -11.50
CA SER A 95 5.89 -17.68 -11.65
C SER A 95 7.15 -18.04 -10.87
N VAL A 96 7.11 -19.14 -10.12
CA VAL A 96 8.30 -19.69 -9.46
C VAL A 96 8.91 -20.71 -10.40
N SER A 97 10.00 -20.34 -11.05
CA SER A 97 10.87 -21.26 -11.78
C SER A 97 12.10 -21.54 -10.93
N VAL A 98 12.35 -22.82 -10.60
CA VAL A 98 13.60 -23.24 -9.95
C VAL A 98 14.70 -23.15 -11.00
N GLY A 99 15.45 -22.05 -10.99
CA GLY A 99 16.60 -21.84 -11.88
C GLY A 99 17.86 -22.49 -11.32
N SER A 100 18.62 -23.17 -12.18
CA SER A 100 19.98 -23.62 -11.91
C SER A 100 20.93 -22.41 -11.77
N PRO A 101 22.05 -22.52 -11.03
CA PRO A 101 22.90 -21.38 -10.69
C PRO A 101 23.80 -20.97 -11.86
N SER A 102 23.47 -19.86 -12.52
CA SER A 102 24.40 -19.17 -13.41
C SER A 102 23.95 -17.74 -13.70
N ASP A 103 24.23 -16.80 -12.80
CA ASP A 103 24.92 -15.52 -13.12
C ASP A 103 25.03 -14.62 -11.87
N PRO A 104 26.21 -14.02 -11.59
CA PRO A 104 26.41 -13.19 -10.42
C PRO A 104 26.11 -11.72 -10.74
N SER A 105 24.84 -11.31 -10.70
CA SER A 105 24.53 -9.89 -10.49
C SER A 105 23.10 -9.70 -9.96
N ILE A 106 22.99 -8.82 -8.95
CA ILE A 106 21.78 -8.29 -8.30
C ILE A 106 21.40 -9.00 -7.00
N TYR A 107 22.01 -8.50 -5.91
CA TYR A 107 21.57 -8.69 -4.53
C TYR A 107 20.26 -7.94 -4.28
N ASN A 108 19.27 -8.60 -3.66
CA ASN A 108 18.53 -8.05 -2.53
C ASN A 108 17.75 -9.13 -1.76
N ASN A 109 18.00 -9.13 -0.44
CA ASN A 109 17.75 -10.22 0.51
C ASN A 109 16.30 -10.34 1.02
N GLY A 110 15.95 -11.58 1.36
CA GLY A 110 15.18 -11.94 2.55
C GLY A 110 15.83 -13.17 3.17
N SER A 111 16.69 -12.99 4.17
CA SER A 111 17.52 -14.04 4.78
C SER A 111 16.89 -14.54 6.09
N LEU A 112 16.83 -15.86 6.28
CA LEU A 112 16.69 -16.49 7.60
C LEU A 112 17.78 -17.57 7.69
N GLY A 113 18.76 -17.38 8.56
CA GLY A 113 19.93 -18.23 8.66
C GLY A 113 19.82 -19.34 9.72
N SER A 114 20.60 -20.40 9.55
CA SER A 114 21.43 -20.95 10.62
C SER A 114 22.60 -21.76 10.00
N GLY A 115 23.80 -21.56 10.54
CA GLY A 115 25.08 -21.92 9.92
C GLY A 115 25.62 -23.31 10.26
N GLY A 116 26.63 -23.70 9.48
CA GLY A 116 27.50 -24.86 9.70
C GLY A 116 28.19 -25.34 8.42
N ASP A 117 29.24 -24.63 7.99
CA ASP A 117 30.34 -25.08 7.12
C ASP A 117 30.07 -25.71 5.74
N CYS A 118 29.39 -24.96 4.85
CA CYS A 118 29.82 -24.69 3.46
C CYS A 118 28.95 -23.56 2.89
N SER A 119 29.52 -22.35 2.72
CA SER A 119 28.71 -21.12 2.69
C SER A 119 28.05 -20.86 1.32
N SER A 120 26.72 -20.93 1.33
CA SER A 120 25.72 -20.52 0.32
C SER A 120 25.53 -21.42 -0.93
N THR A 121 24.81 -22.53 -0.74
CA THR A 121 23.81 -22.98 -1.72
C THR A 121 22.56 -22.10 -1.63
N GLU A 122 22.70 -20.82 -1.98
CA GLU A 122 21.54 -19.94 -2.16
C GLU A 122 20.94 -20.20 -3.54
N THR A 123 19.84 -20.96 -3.58
CA THR A 123 18.97 -20.97 -4.75
C THR A 123 18.24 -19.63 -4.81
N LEU A 124 18.84 -18.68 -5.54
CA LEU A 124 18.19 -17.42 -5.91
C LEU A 124 16.88 -17.74 -6.63
N LEU A 125 15.76 -17.53 -5.94
CA LEU A 125 14.44 -17.71 -6.52
C LEU A 125 14.17 -16.56 -7.49
N GLU A 126 14.60 -16.71 -8.74
CA GLU A 126 14.35 -15.73 -9.80
C GLU A 126 12.84 -15.59 -10.04
N SER A 127 12.31 -14.40 -9.76
CA SER A 127 10.95 -14.05 -10.12
C SER A 127 10.86 -13.77 -11.62
N SER A 128 9.97 -14.47 -12.31
CA SER A 128 9.73 -14.33 -13.76
C SER A 128 8.29 -13.87 -14.05
N CYS A 129 8.13 -13.17 -15.18
CA CYS A 129 6.82 -12.77 -15.68
C CYS A 129 6.04 -14.01 -16.15
N PRO A 130 4.76 -14.17 -15.76
CA PRO A 130 3.96 -15.33 -16.17
C PRO A 130 3.61 -15.32 -17.66
N VAL A 131 3.63 -14.17 -18.32
CA VAL A 131 3.36 -14.05 -19.77
C VAL A 131 4.53 -14.59 -20.59
N SER A 132 5.76 -14.34 -20.15
CA SER A 132 6.97 -14.80 -20.83
C SER A 132 8.17 -14.74 -19.90
N ALA A 133 8.90 -15.85 -19.77
CA ALA A 133 10.15 -15.91 -19.01
C ALA A 133 11.25 -15.01 -19.59
N LYS A 134 11.12 -14.56 -20.85
CA LYS A 134 12.06 -13.63 -21.50
C LYS A 134 11.82 -12.17 -21.11
N HIS A 135 10.64 -11.83 -20.58
CA HIS A 135 10.38 -10.46 -20.17
C HIS A 135 11.30 -10.10 -19.00
N LYS A 136 12.14 -9.08 -19.24
CA LYS A 136 13.04 -8.48 -18.27
C LYS A 136 13.10 -6.97 -18.60
N PRO A 137 13.29 -6.09 -17.60
CA PRO A 137 13.37 -6.40 -16.18
C PRO A 137 12.01 -6.71 -15.56
N VAL A 138 12.05 -7.49 -14.49
CA VAL A 138 10.92 -7.79 -13.60
C VAL A 138 11.34 -7.37 -12.20
N VAL A 139 10.47 -6.64 -11.49
CA VAL A 139 10.79 -6.10 -10.17
C VAL A 139 9.77 -6.57 -9.14
N TYR A 140 10.25 -7.05 -8.00
CA TYR A 140 9.39 -7.41 -6.87
C TYR A 140 8.83 -6.16 -6.17
N LEU A 141 7.50 -6.11 -6.05
CA LEU A 141 6.78 -5.02 -5.40
C LEU A 141 6.53 -5.35 -3.92
N LYS A 142 7.54 -5.18 -3.08
CA LYS A 142 7.50 -5.55 -1.65
C LYS A 142 6.43 -4.82 -0.82
N HIS A 143 5.99 -3.63 -1.25
CA HIS A 143 4.94 -2.88 -0.56
C HIS A 143 3.53 -3.25 -1.04
N VAL A 144 3.42 -4.12 -2.05
CA VAL A 144 2.14 -4.57 -2.60
C VAL A 144 1.86 -5.97 -2.09
N LYS A 145 0.66 -6.15 -1.54
CA LYS A 145 0.16 -7.42 -0.99
C LYS A 145 -1.18 -7.77 -1.62
N GLN A 146 -1.47 -9.06 -1.69
CA GLN A 146 -2.81 -9.53 -2.06
C GLN A 146 -3.79 -9.30 -0.90
N ASN A 147 -4.97 -8.78 -1.21
CA ASN A 147 -6.00 -8.50 -0.22
C ASN A 147 -6.84 -9.74 0.13
N CYS A 148 -6.24 -10.69 0.84
CA CYS A 148 -6.93 -11.92 1.23
C CYS A 148 -8.02 -11.69 2.31
N ASN A 149 -7.88 -10.62 3.10
CA ASN A 149 -8.75 -10.35 4.24
C ASN A 149 -9.93 -9.43 3.89
N ARG A 150 -10.09 -9.05 2.61
CA ARG A 150 -11.09 -8.08 2.14
C ARG A 150 -11.03 -6.75 2.91
N THR A 151 -9.82 -6.32 3.27
CA THR A 151 -9.59 -5.03 3.92
C THR A 151 -9.97 -3.92 2.95
N GLU A 152 -10.76 -2.97 3.40
CA GLU A 152 -11.15 -1.81 2.59
C GLU A 152 -9.96 -0.87 2.37
N CYS A 153 -9.89 -0.25 1.19
CA CYS A 153 -8.89 0.79 0.96
C CYS A 153 -9.12 1.97 1.90
N ALA A 154 -8.11 2.36 2.68
CA ALA A 154 -8.24 3.45 3.64
C ALA A 154 -8.63 4.79 2.99
N ALA A 155 -8.26 5.00 1.72
CA ALA A 155 -8.49 6.26 1.01
C ALA A 155 -9.84 6.34 0.28
N CYS A 156 -10.30 5.24 -0.35
CA CYS A 156 -11.54 5.24 -1.13
C CYS A 156 -12.66 4.37 -0.55
N SER A 157 -12.41 3.65 0.55
CA SER A 157 -13.35 2.74 1.22
C SER A 157 -13.94 1.67 0.30
N SER A 158 -13.27 1.34 -0.81
CA SER A 158 -13.71 0.25 -1.68
C SER A 158 -13.33 -1.11 -1.06
N PRO A 159 -14.29 -2.03 -0.89
CA PRO A 159 -14.01 -3.41 -0.47
C PRO A 159 -13.57 -4.31 -1.63
N GLU A 160 -13.79 -3.89 -2.88
CA GLU A 160 -13.48 -4.64 -4.11
C GLU A 160 -12.04 -4.39 -4.57
N VAL A 161 -11.09 -4.57 -3.67
CA VAL A 161 -9.68 -4.30 -3.93
C VAL A 161 -8.92 -5.61 -3.89
N GLU A 162 -8.33 -6.03 -5.01
CA GLU A 162 -7.52 -7.26 -5.05
C GLU A 162 -6.12 -7.07 -4.46
N LEU A 163 -5.54 -5.89 -4.66
CA LEU A 163 -4.18 -5.56 -4.26
C LEU A 163 -4.14 -4.32 -3.37
N LEU A 164 -3.48 -4.46 -2.23
CA LEU A 164 -3.25 -3.39 -1.28
C LEU A 164 -1.79 -2.97 -1.27
N PHE A 165 -1.60 -1.68 -1.03
CA PHE A 165 -0.32 -1.02 -0.92
C PHE A 165 -0.11 -0.59 0.53
N SER A 166 0.91 -1.14 1.18
CA SER A 166 1.18 -0.94 2.60
C SER A 166 2.52 -0.23 2.82
N PHE A 167 2.47 0.89 3.54
CA PHE A 167 3.65 1.68 3.91
C PHE A 167 4.19 1.37 5.32
N CYS A 168 3.35 0.76 6.15
CA CYS A 168 3.60 0.46 7.56
C CYS A 168 2.87 -0.83 7.96
N ASP A 169 3.09 -1.27 9.20
CA ASP A 169 2.51 -2.52 9.74
C ASP A 169 0.99 -2.42 10.03
N SER A 170 0.45 -1.20 10.07
CA SER A 170 -1.00 -0.98 10.21
C SER A 170 -1.71 -1.27 8.89
N GLU A 171 -2.46 -2.38 8.86
CA GLU A 171 -3.33 -2.74 7.72
C GLU A 171 -4.44 -1.70 7.48
N ASP A 172 -4.85 -0.95 8.51
CA ASP A 172 -5.83 0.15 8.41
C ASP A 172 -5.30 1.35 7.60
N HIS A 173 -3.99 1.41 7.34
CA HIS A 173 -3.38 2.44 6.47
C HIS A 173 -3.10 1.93 5.05
N SER A 174 -3.44 0.67 4.76
CA SER A 174 -3.28 0.11 3.42
C SER A 174 -4.26 0.78 2.45
N ILE A 175 -3.76 1.13 1.27
CA ILE A 175 -4.55 1.76 0.20
C ILE A 175 -4.51 0.90 -1.07
N CYS A 176 -5.54 0.95 -1.90
CA CYS A 176 -5.48 0.27 -3.20
C CYS A 176 -4.41 0.89 -4.11
N THR A 177 -3.93 0.12 -5.08
CA THR A 177 -2.91 0.55 -6.05
C THR A 177 -3.30 1.82 -6.82
N GLU A 178 -4.58 1.99 -7.14
CA GLU A 178 -5.08 3.21 -7.81
C GLU A 178 -5.03 4.44 -6.90
N CYS A 179 -5.32 4.28 -5.61
CA CYS A 179 -5.16 5.36 -4.64
C CYS A 179 -3.69 5.68 -4.42
N PHE A 180 -2.80 4.67 -4.42
CA PHE A 180 -1.36 4.89 -4.38
C PHE A 180 -0.87 5.74 -5.56
N LYS A 181 -1.28 5.42 -6.80
CA LYS A 181 -0.91 6.21 -7.99
C LYS A 181 -1.33 7.68 -7.86
N LYS A 182 -2.55 7.94 -7.39
CA LYS A 182 -3.04 9.31 -7.13
C LYS A 182 -2.24 10.01 -6.04
N TYR A 183 -2.04 9.34 -4.91
CA TYR A 183 -1.26 9.85 -3.78
C TYR A 183 0.16 10.24 -4.20
N ALA A 184 0.88 9.33 -4.84
CA ALA A 184 2.24 9.55 -5.29
C ALA A 184 2.33 10.69 -6.32
N LYS A 185 1.40 10.75 -7.29
CA LYS A 185 1.39 11.84 -8.28
C LYS A 185 1.15 13.20 -7.62
N GLU A 186 0.11 13.32 -6.81
CA GLU A 186 -0.24 14.58 -6.14
C GLU A 186 0.89 15.07 -5.23
N TYR A 187 1.51 14.17 -4.46
CA TYR A 187 2.62 14.53 -3.58
C TYR A 187 3.89 14.89 -4.36
N PHE A 188 4.11 14.26 -5.51
CA PHE A 188 5.27 14.58 -6.35
C PHE A 188 5.14 15.97 -6.96
N ASP A 189 3.98 16.24 -7.58
CA ASP A 189 3.65 17.52 -8.21
C ASP A 189 3.63 18.66 -7.18
N ALA A 190 3.12 18.39 -5.98
CA ALA A 190 3.13 19.35 -4.86
C ALA A 190 4.51 19.53 -4.21
N GLY A 191 5.55 18.80 -4.63
CA GLY A 191 6.88 18.90 -4.03
C GLY A 191 6.99 18.32 -2.62
N MET A 192 6.06 17.47 -2.22
CA MET A 192 5.94 16.89 -0.87
C MET A 192 6.80 15.65 -0.63
N PHE A 193 7.50 15.16 -1.66
CA PHE A 193 8.49 14.10 -1.50
C PHE A 193 9.67 14.59 -0.65
N GLN A 194 10.31 13.67 0.06
CA GLN A 194 11.41 13.97 0.96
C GLN A 194 12.62 13.10 0.68
N PHE A 195 13.81 13.67 0.88
CA PHE A 195 15.05 12.91 0.81
C PHE A 195 15.28 12.18 2.14
N VAL A 196 15.46 10.87 2.07
CA VAL A 196 15.84 10.01 3.20
C VAL A 196 17.17 9.35 2.85
N GLU A 197 18.20 9.55 3.67
CA GLU A 197 19.59 9.20 3.32
C GLU A 197 19.80 7.75 2.84
N ASN A 198 19.14 6.78 3.49
CA ASN A 198 19.27 5.35 3.17
C ASN A 198 18.29 4.86 2.09
N ILE A 199 17.42 5.71 1.55
CA ILE A 199 16.38 5.34 0.58
C ILE A 199 16.49 6.17 -0.71
N GLY A 200 16.86 7.43 -0.58
CA GLY A 200 16.74 8.45 -1.61
C GLY A 200 15.47 9.28 -1.46
N TYR A 201 15.01 9.84 -2.57
CA TYR A 201 13.85 10.74 -2.60
C TYR A 201 12.55 9.94 -2.63
N THR A 202 11.70 10.06 -1.61
CA THR A 202 10.57 9.13 -1.40
C THR A 202 9.35 9.80 -0.77
N ILE A 203 8.28 9.04 -0.59
CA ILE A 203 7.05 9.41 0.13
C ILE A 203 6.82 8.52 1.34
N GLY A 204 6.16 9.09 2.34
CA GLY A 204 5.76 8.38 3.56
C GLY A 204 4.39 7.73 3.47
N CYS A 205 4.00 7.07 4.56
CA CYS A 205 2.63 6.65 4.78
C CYS A 205 1.68 7.86 4.68
N PRO A 206 0.56 7.78 3.94
CA PRO A 206 -0.43 8.86 3.86
C PRO A 206 -0.98 9.29 5.24
N ALA A 207 -1.09 8.34 6.18
CA ALA A 207 -1.51 8.60 7.56
C ALA A 207 -0.45 9.35 8.39
N GLY A 208 0.76 9.53 7.88
CA GLY A 208 1.84 10.24 8.57
C GLY A 208 2.57 9.42 9.63
N CYS A 209 2.52 8.07 9.55
CA CYS A 209 3.27 7.21 10.46
C CYS A 209 4.78 7.55 10.47
N PRO A 210 5.41 7.61 11.65
CA PRO A 210 6.83 7.90 11.75
C PRO A 210 7.65 6.80 11.09
N ALA A 211 8.75 7.18 10.43
CA ALA A 211 9.69 6.29 9.76
C ALA A 211 9.09 5.29 8.74
N SER A 212 7.84 5.50 8.33
CA SER A 212 7.12 4.62 7.40
C SER A 212 7.22 5.17 5.99
N PHE A 213 8.27 4.78 5.27
CA PHE A 213 8.58 5.28 3.93
C PHE A 213 8.44 4.19 2.88
N LEU A 214 8.17 4.61 1.64
CA LEU A 214 8.34 3.75 0.50
C LEU A 214 9.84 3.50 0.29
N THR A 215 10.28 2.28 0.57
CA THR A 215 11.71 1.93 0.61
C THR A 215 12.25 1.41 -0.73
N ASP A 216 11.39 1.19 -1.73
CA ASP A 216 11.81 0.80 -3.08
C ASP A 216 11.19 1.71 -4.14
N PRO A 217 11.99 2.54 -4.82
CA PRO A 217 11.49 3.51 -5.80
C PRO A 217 10.84 2.87 -7.03
N HIS A 218 11.07 1.59 -7.32
CA HIS A 218 10.46 0.94 -8.49
C HIS A 218 8.94 0.87 -8.42
N HIS A 219 8.34 1.01 -7.24
CA HIS A 219 6.88 1.13 -7.10
C HIS A 219 6.34 2.36 -7.86
N PHE A 220 7.15 3.42 -8.03
CA PHE A 220 6.74 4.58 -8.83
C PHE A 220 6.59 4.27 -10.32
N ARG A 221 7.11 3.14 -10.80
CA ARG A 221 6.85 2.66 -12.17
C ARG A 221 5.38 2.33 -12.41
N LEU A 222 4.60 2.05 -11.35
CA LEU A 222 3.14 1.87 -11.43
C LEU A 222 2.41 3.10 -11.99
N LEU A 223 3.02 4.30 -11.89
CA LEU A 223 2.48 5.53 -12.45
C LEU A 223 2.78 5.70 -13.95
N GLY A 224 3.56 4.78 -14.54
CA GLY A 224 3.92 4.77 -15.95
C GLY A 224 5.35 5.25 -16.24
N PRO A 225 5.85 4.99 -17.46
CA PRO A 225 7.21 5.30 -17.87
C PRO A 225 7.59 6.78 -17.78
N GLU A 226 6.70 7.65 -18.23
CA GLU A 226 6.95 9.10 -18.27
C GLU A 226 7.12 9.67 -16.87
N PHE A 227 6.20 9.35 -15.96
CA PHE A 227 6.28 9.75 -14.55
C PHE A 227 7.55 9.22 -13.91
N TYR A 228 7.86 7.93 -14.10
CA TYR A 228 9.04 7.32 -13.48
C TYR A 228 10.36 7.93 -13.97
N SER A 229 10.44 8.23 -15.27
CA SER A 229 11.60 8.94 -15.85
C SER A 229 11.76 10.33 -15.23
N HIS A 230 10.67 11.09 -15.16
CA HIS A 230 10.67 12.43 -14.59
C HIS A 230 11.01 12.43 -13.09
N TYR A 231 10.47 11.48 -12.33
CA TYR A 231 10.81 11.27 -10.92
C TYR A 231 12.32 11.03 -10.72
N LYS A 232 12.93 10.14 -11.51
CA LYS A 232 14.38 9.85 -11.41
C LYS A 232 15.20 11.11 -11.62
N GLU A 233 14.89 11.89 -12.66
CA GLU A 233 15.60 13.13 -12.96
C GLU A 233 15.43 14.17 -11.85
N GLN A 234 14.19 14.38 -11.39
CA GLN A 234 13.90 15.36 -10.33
C GLN A 234 14.51 14.97 -8.98
N SER A 235 14.60 13.67 -8.67
CA SER A 235 15.20 13.19 -7.43
C SER A 235 16.68 13.60 -7.28
N VAL A 236 17.47 13.46 -8.36
CA VAL A 236 18.88 13.86 -8.39
C VAL A 236 19.00 15.38 -8.32
N LYS A 237 18.20 16.10 -9.12
CA LYS A 237 18.23 17.57 -9.13
C LYS A 237 17.92 18.15 -7.75
N ARG A 238 16.89 17.65 -7.06
CA ARG A 238 16.52 18.09 -5.71
C ARG A 238 17.58 17.74 -4.66
N TYR A 239 18.23 16.57 -4.78
CA TYR A 239 19.35 16.23 -3.91
C TYR A 239 20.54 17.18 -4.06
N LEU A 240 20.90 17.55 -5.30
CA LEU A 240 21.99 18.49 -5.56
C LEU A 240 21.69 19.87 -4.95
N VAL A 241 20.45 20.35 -5.12
CA VAL A 241 19.99 21.61 -4.49
C VAL A 241 20.11 21.54 -2.97
N LEU A 242 19.68 20.43 -2.34
CA LEU A 242 19.84 20.22 -0.89
C LEU A 242 21.30 20.27 -0.43
N LYS A 243 22.25 19.88 -1.29
CA LYS A 243 23.70 19.95 -1.02
C LYS A 243 24.33 21.30 -1.41
N GLY A 244 23.52 22.32 -1.69
CA GLY A 244 23.98 23.66 -2.04
C GLY A 244 24.28 23.85 -3.54
N GLY A 245 23.81 22.95 -4.40
CA GLY A 245 23.98 23.04 -5.84
C GLY A 245 23.19 24.19 -6.45
N THR A 246 23.81 24.89 -7.41
CA THR A 246 23.22 26.06 -8.07
C THR A 246 22.53 25.71 -9.39
N PHE A 247 21.60 24.75 -9.42
CA PHE A 247 20.95 24.36 -10.69
C PHE A 247 19.43 24.55 -10.68
N CYS A 248 18.86 24.90 -11.84
CA CYS A 248 17.42 24.91 -12.06
C CYS A 248 16.88 23.47 -11.95
N PRO A 249 15.94 23.18 -11.03
CA PRO A 249 15.37 21.83 -10.88
C PRO A 249 14.52 21.42 -12.09
N SER A 250 14.05 22.37 -12.91
CA SER A 250 13.29 22.05 -14.11
C SER A 250 14.21 21.60 -15.26
N CYS A 251 15.14 22.46 -15.72
CA CYS A 251 15.97 22.16 -16.89
C CYS A 251 17.42 21.72 -16.58
N GLY A 252 17.92 21.90 -15.36
CA GLY A 252 19.29 21.55 -14.98
C GLY A 252 20.35 22.60 -15.31
N LEU A 253 19.97 23.78 -15.81
CA LEU A 253 20.89 24.89 -16.06
C LEU A 253 21.45 25.45 -14.74
N ASP A 254 22.75 25.76 -14.68
CA ASP A 254 23.34 26.48 -13.55
C ASP A 254 22.70 27.88 -13.43
N TRP A 255 22.08 28.17 -12.29
CA TRP A 255 21.35 29.41 -12.06
C TRP A 255 22.24 30.57 -11.63
N GLN A 256 23.57 30.41 -11.56
CA GLN A 256 24.47 31.56 -11.45
C GLN A 256 24.32 32.58 -12.60
N VAL A 257 23.50 32.27 -13.63
CA VAL A 257 23.07 33.17 -14.73
C VAL A 257 21.67 33.80 -14.47
N THR A 258 21.31 34.14 -13.23
CA THR A 258 20.04 34.83 -12.93
C THR A 258 20.25 36.27 -12.46
N ASN A 259 19.39 37.18 -12.92
CA ASN A 259 19.37 38.58 -12.48
C ASN A 259 19.00 38.64 -10.99
N SER A 260 19.95 39.00 -10.14
CA SER A 260 19.84 39.14 -8.67
C SER A 260 19.01 40.35 -8.20
N ASP A 261 18.40 41.09 -9.13
CA ASP A 261 17.76 42.39 -8.86
C ASP A 261 16.30 42.30 -8.39
N VAL A 262 15.73 41.09 -8.30
CA VAL A 262 14.36 40.90 -7.76
C VAL A 262 14.47 40.33 -6.34
N THR A 263 14.26 41.18 -5.34
CA THR A 263 14.10 40.75 -3.95
C THR A 263 12.78 40.00 -3.79
N LEU A 264 12.80 38.70 -4.08
CA LEU A 264 11.68 37.80 -3.84
C LEU A 264 11.67 37.35 -2.36
N PRO A 265 10.50 37.24 -1.72
CA PRO A 265 10.39 36.65 -0.39
C PRO A 265 10.66 35.14 -0.48
N CYS A 266 11.57 34.63 0.37
CA CYS A 266 12.20 33.31 0.24
C CYS A 266 13.12 33.17 -0.99
N ASP A 267 14.09 32.25 -0.93
CA ASP A 267 15.17 32.06 -1.90
C ASP A 267 14.69 31.60 -3.31
N TRP A 268 13.82 32.38 -3.96
CA TRP A 268 13.25 32.10 -5.26
C TRP A 268 14.13 32.62 -6.40
N HIS A 269 14.31 31.79 -7.41
CA HIS A 269 15.13 32.07 -8.59
C HIS A 269 14.35 31.80 -9.87
N LEU A 270 14.42 32.72 -10.83
CA LEU A 270 13.85 32.57 -12.16
C LEU A 270 14.89 32.03 -13.13
N CYS A 271 14.64 30.89 -13.76
CA CYS A 271 15.53 30.34 -14.78
C CYS A 271 15.42 31.14 -16.10
N VAL A 272 16.33 32.10 -16.32
CA VAL A 272 16.20 33.15 -17.37
C VAL A 272 16.42 32.62 -18.80
N PRO A 273 15.45 32.80 -19.73
CA PRO A 273 15.65 32.55 -21.17
C PRO A 273 16.69 33.49 -21.82
N PRO A 274 17.33 33.15 -22.95
CA PRO A 274 17.06 32.00 -23.83
C PRO A 274 17.77 30.71 -23.40
N LEU A 275 18.71 30.77 -22.46
CA LEU A 275 19.45 29.60 -21.96
C LEU A 275 18.61 28.79 -20.95
N GLY A 276 17.77 29.48 -20.17
CA GLY A 276 16.90 28.89 -19.15
C GLY A 276 15.47 28.59 -19.62
N CYS A 277 14.76 27.76 -18.85
CA CYS A 277 13.41 27.28 -19.20
C CYS A 277 12.25 28.15 -18.69
N ALA A 278 12.53 29.37 -18.21
CA ALA A 278 11.56 30.28 -17.60
C ALA A 278 10.87 29.76 -16.33
N SER A 279 11.29 28.62 -15.75
CA SER A 279 10.71 28.14 -14.50
C SER A 279 11.16 28.99 -13.32
N LEU A 280 10.22 29.37 -12.46
CA LEU A 280 10.50 29.96 -11.16
C LEU A 280 10.65 28.83 -10.14
N PHE A 281 11.72 28.83 -9.33
CA PHE A 281 11.95 27.77 -8.36
C PHE A 281 12.60 28.25 -7.06
N CYS A 282 12.36 27.55 -5.95
CA CYS A 282 13.00 27.84 -4.66
C CYS A 282 14.35 27.10 -4.55
N SER A 283 15.44 27.79 -4.20
CA SER A 283 16.75 27.17 -4.01
C SER A 283 16.90 26.41 -2.69
N SER A 284 16.00 26.59 -1.72
CA SER A 284 16.05 25.79 -0.49
C SER A 284 15.39 24.40 -0.65
N CYS A 285 14.37 24.26 -1.53
CA CYS A 285 13.62 22.99 -1.68
C CYS A 285 13.52 22.46 -3.11
N GLY A 286 13.93 23.23 -4.11
CA GLY A 286 13.83 22.87 -5.53
C GLY A 286 12.39 22.79 -6.07
N TRP A 287 11.39 23.33 -5.35
CA TRP A 287 10.03 23.43 -5.87
C TRP A 287 10.02 24.40 -7.04
N HIS A 288 9.43 24.01 -8.17
CA HIS A 288 9.39 24.84 -9.37
C HIS A 288 7.97 24.99 -9.90
N CYS A 289 7.63 26.19 -10.35
CA CYS A 289 6.39 26.51 -11.00
C CYS A 289 6.65 26.74 -12.50
N LYS A 290 5.89 26.04 -13.35
CA LYS A 290 5.84 26.34 -14.79
C LYS A 290 4.77 27.40 -14.99
N PHE A 291 5.15 28.63 -15.31
CA PHE A 291 4.19 29.63 -15.77
C PHE A 291 3.61 29.18 -17.12
N MET A 292 2.43 28.54 -17.10
CA MET A 292 1.58 28.46 -18.28
C MET A 292 0.47 29.48 -18.14
N ASN A 293 0.58 30.57 -18.92
CA ASN A 293 -0.51 31.39 -19.46
C ASN A 293 -1.76 31.56 -18.60
N SER A 294 -1.62 31.99 -17.35
CA SER A 294 -2.74 32.54 -16.58
C SER A 294 -2.36 33.94 -16.11
N SER A 295 -3.24 34.89 -16.40
CA SER A 295 -3.06 36.31 -16.08
C SER A 295 -2.68 36.52 -14.61
N PRO A 296 -1.90 37.57 -14.30
CA PRO A 296 -1.49 37.89 -12.95
C PRO A 296 -2.69 38.46 -12.19
N GLN A 297 -3.48 37.58 -11.56
CA GLN A 297 -4.32 37.97 -10.43
C GLN A 297 -3.64 37.52 -9.14
N ASN A 298 -2.73 38.39 -8.67
CA ASN A 298 -2.41 38.74 -7.28
C ASN A 298 -2.23 37.68 -6.19
N ASP A 299 -2.22 36.38 -6.47
CA ASP A 299 -1.80 35.41 -5.46
C ASP A 299 -0.26 35.35 -5.41
N PRO A 300 0.37 35.66 -4.26
CA PRO A 300 1.81 35.55 -4.13
C PRO A 300 2.21 34.08 -4.33
N VAL A 301 3.26 33.85 -5.11
CA VAL A 301 3.84 32.51 -5.31
C VAL A 301 4.39 32.04 -3.96
N LYS A 302 3.65 31.18 -3.26
CA LYS A 302 4.05 30.65 -1.95
C LYS A 302 4.91 29.40 -2.10
N CYS A 303 6.12 29.40 -1.53
CA CYS A 303 6.89 28.17 -1.44
C CYS A 303 6.29 27.27 -0.34
N LEU A 304 6.30 25.95 -0.56
CA LEU A 304 6.04 24.96 0.49
C LEU A 304 7.00 25.09 1.71
N CYS A 305 8.12 25.76 1.51
CA CYS A 305 9.11 26.15 2.53
C CYS A 305 8.55 27.09 3.60
N GLU A 306 7.59 27.94 3.23
CA GLU A 306 7.11 29.06 4.06
C GLU A 306 6.40 28.60 5.35
N GLY A 307 6.17 27.29 5.52
CA GLY A 307 5.65 26.68 6.74
C GLY A 307 6.64 25.83 7.55
N ARG A 308 7.96 25.87 7.25
CA ARG A 308 8.96 24.95 7.87
C ARG A 308 9.98 25.59 8.82
N SER A 309 9.92 26.89 9.08
CA SER A 309 10.73 27.50 10.13
C SER A 309 10.13 27.17 11.51
N TYR A 310 10.86 26.41 12.33
CA TYR A 310 10.60 25.98 13.73
C TYR A 310 10.05 24.55 13.93
N PRO A 311 10.41 23.88 15.06
CA PRO A 311 10.38 22.42 15.22
C PRO A 311 8.99 21.82 15.08
N LEU A 312 8.97 20.52 14.76
CA LEU A 312 7.84 19.61 14.67
C LEU A 312 6.77 19.83 15.77
N THR A 313 5.89 20.81 15.55
CA THR A 313 4.62 20.94 16.25
C THR A 313 3.54 21.21 15.22
N GLN A 314 2.49 20.42 15.37
CA GLN A 314 1.32 20.27 14.53
C GLN A 314 0.71 21.63 14.13
N SER A 315 0.76 21.97 12.82
CA SER A 315 -0.23 22.89 12.24
C SER A 315 -0.23 22.88 10.71
N SER A 316 -1.34 22.38 10.16
CA SER A 316 -2.16 23.02 9.11
C SER A 316 -1.50 23.51 7.82
N SER A 317 -0.98 22.61 6.98
CA SER A 317 -0.67 22.93 5.58
C SER A 317 -1.89 22.69 4.67
N SER A 318 -2.52 23.77 4.22
CA SER A 318 -3.77 23.82 3.43
C SER A 318 -3.65 23.38 1.96
N ALA A 319 -2.57 22.70 1.57
CA ALA A 319 -2.29 22.37 0.16
C ALA A 319 -2.34 20.88 -0.21
N CYS A 320 -2.51 19.95 0.75
CA CYS A 320 -2.75 18.54 0.40
C CYS A 320 -4.24 18.21 0.41
N ASN A 321 -4.67 17.47 -0.61
CA ASN A 321 -6.05 17.01 -0.84
C ASN A 321 -6.68 16.49 0.47
N SER A 322 -7.92 16.90 0.77
CA SER A 322 -8.59 16.62 2.06
C SER A 322 -8.61 15.13 2.39
N VAL A 323 -8.65 14.28 1.37
CA VAL A 323 -8.64 12.81 1.45
C VAL A 323 -7.43 12.26 2.21
N TRP A 324 -6.22 12.73 1.93
CA TRP A 324 -5.00 12.19 2.56
C TRP A 324 -4.85 12.68 4.00
N LYS A 325 -5.40 13.85 4.33
CA LYS A 325 -5.46 14.34 5.73
C LYS A 325 -6.40 13.50 6.57
N SER A 326 -7.51 13.04 5.98
CA SER A 326 -8.49 12.17 6.63
C SER A 326 -7.93 10.79 7.00
N LEU A 327 -6.79 10.38 6.42
CA LEU A 327 -6.09 9.15 6.80
C LEU A 327 -5.28 9.27 8.09
N LYS A 328 -5.09 10.49 8.61
CA LYS A 328 -4.40 10.76 9.88
C LYS A 328 -5.29 10.54 11.12
N LEU A 329 -6.54 10.16 10.90
CA LEU A 329 -7.54 10.11 11.95
C LEU A 329 -7.35 8.88 12.86
N THR A 330 -7.57 9.10 14.14
CA THR A 330 -7.24 8.21 15.26
C THR A 330 -8.25 7.05 15.40
N THR A 331 -8.01 6.13 16.34
CA THR A 331 -8.95 5.05 16.68
C THR A 331 -10.35 5.55 17.06
N ASP A 332 -10.46 6.75 17.63
CA ASP A 332 -11.75 7.35 18.01
C ASP A 332 -12.54 7.82 16.77
N ASP A 333 -11.83 8.34 15.77
CA ASP A 333 -12.44 8.70 14.49
C ASP A 333 -12.90 7.46 13.72
N ARG A 334 -12.29 6.27 13.96
CA ARG A 334 -12.72 4.99 13.39
C ARG A 334 -14.06 4.54 13.98
N GLU A 335 -14.24 4.62 15.30
CA GLU A 335 -15.53 4.32 15.93
C GLU A 335 -16.61 5.31 15.51
N SER A 336 -16.25 6.60 15.41
CA SER A 336 -17.16 7.62 14.89
C SER A 336 -17.52 7.37 13.43
N ARG A 337 -16.57 7.00 12.57
CA ARG A 337 -16.83 6.69 11.15
C ARG A 337 -17.67 5.45 10.96
N LYS A 338 -17.40 4.38 11.73
CA LYS A 338 -18.19 3.15 11.70
C LYS A 338 -19.62 3.43 12.15
N CYS A 339 -19.80 4.17 13.24
CA CYS A 339 -21.10 4.63 13.71
C CYS A 339 -21.81 5.48 12.65
N ILE A 340 -21.12 6.43 12.02
CA ILE A 340 -21.69 7.25 10.94
C ILE A 340 -22.06 6.40 9.72
N SER A 341 -21.23 5.44 9.28
CA SER A 341 -21.56 4.58 8.14
C SER A 341 -22.72 3.64 8.41
N GLU A 342 -22.89 3.20 9.65
CA GLU A 342 -23.97 2.30 10.06
C GLU A 342 -25.29 3.05 10.32
N THR A 343 -25.22 4.33 10.73
CA THR A 343 -26.41 5.08 11.20
C THR A 343 -26.79 6.28 10.33
N CYS A 344 -25.93 6.69 9.39
CA CYS A 344 -26.14 7.86 8.54
C CYS A 344 -26.09 7.53 7.05
N HIS A 345 -26.90 8.22 6.25
CA HIS A 345 -26.78 8.24 4.79
C HIS A 345 -26.33 9.63 4.29
N PRO A 346 -25.52 9.69 3.21
CA PRO A 346 -25.00 10.94 2.70
C PRO A 346 -26.04 11.70 1.88
N CYS A 347 -26.14 13.02 2.08
CA CYS A 347 -26.98 13.87 1.23
C CYS A 347 -26.58 13.74 -0.25
N PRO A 348 -27.51 13.50 -1.20
CA PRO A 348 -27.18 13.31 -2.61
C PRO A 348 -26.41 14.48 -3.23
N ARG A 349 -26.72 15.72 -2.79
CA ARG A 349 -26.11 16.96 -3.29
C ARG A 349 -24.79 17.33 -2.60
N CYS A 350 -24.75 17.43 -1.28
CA CYS A 350 -23.58 17.97 -0.56
C CYS A 350 -22.76 16.91 0.19
N LYS A 351 -23.20 15.64 0.18
CA LYS A 351 -22.55 14.49 0.83
C LYS A 351 -22.43 14.58 2.35
N SER A 352 -23.09 15.54 3.00
CA SER A 352 -23.13 15.61 4.46
C SER A 352 -23.80 14.36 5.05
N PRO A 353 -23.20 13.70 6.05
CA PRO A 353 -23.81 12.56 6.71
C PRO A 353 -25.07 13.00 7.44
N THR A 354 -26.19 12.35 7.18
CA THR A 354 -27.47 12.66 7.80
C THR A 354 -27.97 11.42 8.53
N GLN A 355 -28.32 11.57 9.80
CA GLN A 355 -28.91 10.50 10.61
C GLN A 355 -30.44 10.56 10.51
N LYS A 356 -31.11 9.40 10.42
CA LYS A 356 -32.58 9.34 10.42
C LYS A 356 -33.08 9.51 11.86
N PHE A 357 -33.90 10.52 12.10
CA PHE A 357 -34.64 10.68 13.35
C PHE A 357 -36.11 10.40 13.09
N GLY A 358 -36.62 9.27 13.61
CA GLY A 358 -38.02 8.85 13.48
C GLY A 358 -38.29 7.91 12.29
N GLY A 359 -39.57 7.72 11.96
CA GLY A 359 -40.04 6.76 10.96
C GLY A 359 -40.48 7.40 9.64
N CYS A 360 -39.95 8.55 9.25
CA CYS A 360 -40.27 9.20 7.97
C CYS A 360 -39.06 9.11 7.04
N ASN A 361 -39.25 8.67 5.80
CA ASN A 361 -38.15 8.58 4.82
C ASN A 361 -37.93 9.89 4.04
N HIS A 362 -38.73 10.94 4.29
CA HIS A 362 -38.54 12.26 3.72
C HIS A 362 -37.57 13.08 4.58
N ILE A 363 -36.40 13.40 4.04
CA ILE A 363 -35.30 14.01 4.77
C ILE A 363 -34.97 15.39 4.19
N HIS A 364 -34.95 16.40 5.04
CA HIS A 364 -34.50 17.74 4.68
C HIS A 364 -33.03 17.94 5.10
N CYS A 365 -32.15 18.26 4.15
CA CYS A 365 -30.73 18.50 4.44
C CYS A 365 -30.52 19.90 5.06
N SER A 366 -30.06 19.96 6.30
CA SER A 366 -29.82 21.23 7.02
C SER A 366 -28.68 22.09 6.45
N LEU A 367 -27.77 21.52 5.65
CA LEU A 367 -26.63 22.25 5.09
C LEU A 367 -26.91 22.84 3.70
N CYS A 368 -27.58 22.09 2.83
CA CYS A 368 -27.81 22.52 1.44
C CYS A 368 -29.29 22.70 1.08
N GLY A 369 -30.20 22.46 2.02
CA GLY A 369 -31.65 22.64 1.87
C GLY A 369 -32.33 21.64 0.93
N LEU A 370 -31.66 20.57 0.50
CA LEU A 370 -32.26 19.57 -0.38
C LEU A 370 -33.19 18.63 0.40
N ASP A 371 -34.41 18.45 -0.10
CA ASP A 371 -35.31 17.37 0.28
C ASP A 371 -35.00 16.08 -0.51
N TRP A 372 -34.76 14.98 0.20
CA TRP A 372 -34.34 13.70 -0.39
C TRP A 372 -34.93 12.50 0.35
N CYS A 373 -34.93 11.35 -0.32
CA CYS A 373 -35.47 10.09 0.21
C CYS A 373 -34.39 9.25 0.90
N TRP A 374 -34.63 8.88 2.15
CA TRP A 374 -33.76 8.01 2.95
C TRP A 374 -33.50 6.66 2.27
N VAL A 375 -34.54 6.06 1.67
CA VAL A 375 -34.45 4.72 1.05
C VAL A 375 -33.75 4.78 -0.30
N CYS A 376 -34.15 5.73 -1.16
CA CYS A 376 -33.59 5.84 -2.51
C CYS A 376 -32.21 6.51 -2.53
N CYS A 377 -31.83 7.23 -1.48
CA CYS A 377 -30.65 8.07 -1.44
C CYS A 377 -30.59 9.04 -2.64
N ASP A 378 -31.75 9.60 -3.02
CA ASP A 378 -31.90 10.53 -4.16
C ASP A 378 -33.00 11.57 -3.86
N ILE A 379 -33.13 12.58 -4.72
CA ILE A 379 -34.09 13.69 -4.60
C ILE A 379 -35.49 13.17 -4.30
N TRP A 380 -36.19 13.82 -3.36
CA TRP A 380 -37.54 13.42 -2.98
C TRP A 380 -38.52 13.70 -4.12
N THR A 381 -39.27 12.69 -4.55
CA THR A 381 -40.25 12.80 -5.63
C THR A 381 -41.64 12.31 -5.21
N GLY A 382 -42.65 12.61 -6.02
CA GLY A 382 -44.02 12.13 -5.78
C GLY A 382 -44.15 10.59 -5.75
N GLN A 383 -43.26 9.87 -6.42
CA GLN A 383 -43.20 8.39 -6.35
C GLN A 383 -42.68 7.89 -4.99
N CYS A 384 -41.84 8.68 -4.30
CA CYS A 384 -41.35 8.33 -2.97
C CYS A 384 -42.49 8.37 -1.94
N ILE A 385 -43.42 9.33 -2.12
CA ILE A 385 -44.60 9.49 -1.27
C ILE A 385 -45.49 8.25 -1.32
N SER A 386 -45.72 7.69 -2.51
CA SER A 386 -46.60 6.53 -2.67
C SER A 386 -45.96 5.22 -2.23
N SER A 387 -44.64 5.09 -2.35
CA SER A 387 -43.96 3.80 -2.29
C SER A 387 -43.22 3.52 -0.98
N HIS A 388 -42.74 4.57 -0.29
CA HIS A 388 -41.92 4.40 0.92
C HIS A 388 -41.94 5.66 1.80
N TRP A 389 -43.12 6.22 2.07
CA TRP A 389 -43.28 7.39 2.96
C TRP A 389 -42.74 7.16 4.38
N LEU A 390 -42.87 5.93 4.92
CA LEU A 390 -42.47 5.55 6.29
C LEU A 390 -41.17 4.73 6.33
#